data_AF-A0A846CDA8-F1
#
_entry.id   AF-A0A846CDA8-F1
#
_cell.length_a   1.000
_cell.length_b   1.000
_cell.length_c   1.000
_cell.angle_alpha   90.00
_cell.angle_beta   90.00
_cell.angle_gamma   90.00
#
_symmetry.space_group_name_H-M   'P 1'
#
loop_
_entity.id
_entity.type
_entity.pdbx_description
1 polymer ?
#
loop_
_entity_poly.entity_id
_entity_poly.type
_entity_poly.pdbx_seq_one_letter_code
_entity_poly.pdbx_strand_id
1 'polypeptide(L)'
;LNKLNIYNFDNLKRDTILDCIYNANGEIYFDVKIEKLLDNLNLESFVNQAYVHIKKAVIFLYKKLFIIDVRLLPYPSQLIFISEYFRLNPEPTSQQHQTLENWFWITSYSNYFTLYSLSQQRRAYQVFCEFAQGKHPDGIYKVNRDTNFITAKYPNKLSFKGVRPKVLQLFYLKSIIENNNIQEREGIKEILIFPKKDRAPANILVRISSEFEEDKQKKQVKKFIESSSIEILNKHFITEEMVGLYQQDKNDNFIKKREEYLKSKESEFVKKIGIKYDM
;
A
#
# COMPACT_ATOMS: atom_id res chain seq x y z
N LEU A 1 -3.12 1.12 21.56
CA LEU A 1 -2.89 0.19 20.42
C LEU A 1 -4.09 -0.72 20.11
N ASN A 2 -4.79 -1.28 21.11
CA ASN A 2 -5.94 -2.20 20.89
C ASN A 2 -7.02 -1.67 19.93
N LYS A 3 -7.23 -0.35 19.83
CA LYS A 3 -8.17 0.27 18.90
C LYS A 3 -7.77 0.17 17.41
N LEU A 4 -6.52 -0.18 17.10
CA LEU A 4 -6.03 -0.37 15.71
C LEU A 4 -6.11 -1.83 15.24
N ASN A 5 -6.42 -2.77 16.14
CA ASN A 5 -6.53 -4.19 15.81
C ASN A 5 -7.66 -4.46 14.79
N ILE A 6 -8.75 -3.69 14.83
CA ILE A 6 -9.84 -3.76 13.84
C ILE A 6 -9.39 -3.45 12.40
N TYR A 7 -8.20 -2.86 12.23
CA TYR A 7 -7.58 -2.58 10.94
C TYR A 7 -6.33 -3.46 10.67
N ASN A 8 -6.03 -4.44 11.54
CA ASN A 8 -4.82 -5.28 11.49
C ASN A 8 -3.49 -4.48 11.57
N PHE A 9 -3.50 -3.38 12.35
CA PHE A 9 -2.32 -2.54 12.65
C PHE A 9 -1.84 -2.68 14.11
N ASP A 10 -2.26 -3.72 14.82
CA ASP A 10 -1.84 -4.01 16.19
C ASP A 10 -0.35 -4.37 16.31
N ASN A 11 0.23 -4.95 15.25
CA ASN A 11 1.65 -5.29 15.16
C ASN A 11 2.53 -4.17 14.57
N LEU A 12 2.07 -2.90 14.61
CA LEU A 12 2.91 -1.76 14.25
C LEU A 12 4.18 -1.74 15.10
N LYS A 13 5.33 -1.50 14.45
CA LYS A 13 6.61 -1.34 15.14
C LYS A 13 6.54 -0.15 16.10
N ARG A 14 7.04 -0.34 17.31
CA ARG A 14 7.08 0.72 18.34
C ARG A 14 7.82 1.96 17.85
N ASP A 15 8.96 1.77 17.18
CA ASP A 15 9.75 2.88 16.63
C ASP A 15 8.93 3.73 15.66
N THR A 16 8.14 3.13 14.77
CA THR A 16 7.27 3.87 13.85
C THR A 16 6.19 4.67 14.57
N ILE A 17 5.65 4.14 15.68
CA ILE A 17 4.69 4.87 16.50
C ILE A 17 5.38 6.04 17.20
N LEU A 18 6.58 5.82 17.75
CA LEU A 18 7.38 6.87 18.36
C LEU A 18 7.73 7.96 17.35
N ASP A 19 8.13 7.61 16.13
CA ASP A 19 8.41 8.55 15.04
C ASP A 19 7.18 9.40 14.68
N CYS A 20 5.98 8.79 14.66
CA CYS A 20 4.73 9.54 14.47
C CYS A 20 4.48 10.54 15.63
N ILE A 21 4.76 10.12 16.87
CA ILE A 21 4.63 10.96 18.06
C ILE A 21 5.63 12.12 18.01
N TYR A 22 6.90 11.87 17.64
CA TYR A 22 7.90 12.93 17.46
C TYR A 22 7.47 13.94 16.40
N ASN A 23 7.04 13.45 15.23
CA ASN A 23 6.59 14.31 14.15
C ASN A 23 5.46 15.24 14.54
N ALA A 24 4.59 14.83 15.47
CA ALA A 24 3.51 15.67 15.96
C ALA A 24 3.99 16.95 16.67
N ASN A 25 5.28 17.04 17.05
CA ASN A 25 5.92 18.25 17.58
C ASN A 25 6.36 19.24 16.48
N GLY A 26 6.11 18.92 15.20
CA GLY A 26 6.52 19.74 14.06
C GLY A 26 8.00 19.62 13.67
N GLU A 27 8.79 18.83 14.41
CA GLU A 27 10.15 18.43 14.04
C GLU A 27 10.12 17.08 13.32
N ILE A 28 11.07 16.84 12.41
CA ILE A 28 11.17 15.56 11.71
C ILE A 28 11.82 14.50 12.60
N TYR A 29 11.22 13.30 12.66
CA TYR A 29 11.56 12.24 13.61
C TYR A 29 13.05 11.88 13.70
N PHE A 30 13.79 11.93 12.60
CA PHE A 30 15.21 11.59 12.59
C PHE A 30 16.15 12.71 13.07
N ASP A 31 15.63 13.90 13.38
CA ASP A 31 16.39 15.01 13.97
C ASP A 31 16.14 15.16 15.49
N VAL A 32 15.21 14.38 16.06
CA VAL A 32 14.81 14.53 17.46
C VAL A 32 15.53 13.52 18.36
N LYS A 33 16.07 14.02 19.46
CA LYS A 33 16.62 13.22 20.56
C LYS A 33 15.49 12.79 21.50
N ILE A 34 15.47 11.53 21.92
CA ILE A 34 14.40 10.96 22.78
C ILE A 34 14.22 11.78 24.07
N GLU A 35 15.32 12.32 24.58
CA GLU A 35 15.37 13.12 25.79
C GLU A 35 14.49 14.37 25.70
N LYS A 36 14.33 14.97 24.51
CA LYS A 36 13.45 16.14 24.31
C LYS A 36 11.96 15.85 24.57
N LEU A 37 11.50 14.60 24.44
CA LEU A 37 10.12 14.24 24.79
C LEU A 37 9.89 14.20 26.29
N LEU A 38 10.93 13.87 27.06
CA LEU A 38 10.85 13.74 28.53
C LEU A 38 10.75 15.11 29.21
N ASP A 39 11.26 16.16 28.57
CA ASP A 39 11.16 17.54 29.05
C ASP A 39 9.75 18.14 28.89
N ASN A 40 8.83 17.44 28.21
CA ASN A 40 7.47 17.91 27.98
C ASN A 40 6.56 17.55 29.18
N LEU A 41 6.23 18.56 30.00
CA LEU A 41 5.42 18.44 31.22
C LEU A 41 4.04 17.78 31.03
N ASN A 42 3.57 17.62 29.79
CA ASN A 42 2.28 17.00 29.45
C ASN A 42 2.42 15.84 28.42
N LEU A 43 3.45 15.00 28.56
CA LEU A 43 3.73 13.88 27.64
C LEU A 43 2.51 12.99 27.36
N GLU A 44 1.71 12.66 28.37
CA GLU A 44 0.52 11.82 28.20
C GLU A 44 -0.51 12.46 27.25
N SER A 45 -0.82 13.75 27.46
CA SER A 45 -1.75 14.50 26.61
C SER A 45 -1.23 14.56 25.17
N PHE A 46 0.06 14.83 25.00
CA PHE A 46 0.71 14.88 23.69
C PHE A 46 0.64 13.54 22.95
N VAL A 47 0.97 12.44 23.63
CA VAL A 47 0.88 11.08 23.07
C VAL A 47 -0.55 10.76 22.67
N ASN A 48 -1.54 11.12 23.50
CA ASN A 48 -2.95 10.92 23.21
C ASN A 48 -3.41 11.69 21.96
N GLN A 49 -2.94 12.93 21.77
CA GLN A 49 -3.21 13.71 20.56
C GLN A 49 -2.56 13.09 19.32
N ALA A 50 -1.29 12.69 19.40
CA ALA A 50 -0.62 11.99 18.31
C ALA A 50 -1.37 10.72 17.88
N TYR A 51 -1.91 9.96 18.84
CA TYR A 51 -2.72 8.76 18.55
C TYR A 51 -4.01 9.06 17.78
N VAL A 52 -4.62 10.24 17.93
CA VAL A 52 -5.78 10.63 17.12
C VAL A 52 -5.40 10.69 15.64
N HIS A 53 -4.26 11.31 15.33
CA HIS A 53 -3.78 11.48 13.95
C HIS A 53 -3.28 10.16 13.36
N ILE A 54 -2.57 9.33 14.15
CA ILE A 54 -2.17 7.97 13.75
C ILE A 54 -3.40 7.13 13.41
N LYS A 55 -4.48 7.22 14.21
CA LYS A 55 -5.71 6.49 13.94
C LYS A 55 -6.36 6.95 12.63
N LYS A 56 -6.42 8.25 12.37
CA LYS A 56 -6.93 8.79 11.09
C LYS A 56 -6.11 8.29 9.90
N ALA A 57 -4.78 8.29 10.02
CA ALA A 57 -3.87 7.75 9.02
C ALA A 57 -4.13 6.25 8.75
N VAL A 58 -4.22 5.43 9.79
CA VAL A 58 -4.52 4.00 9.67
C VAL A 58 -5.88 3.76 9.00
N ILE A 59 -6.90 4.53 9.36
CA ILE A 59 -8.23 4.42 8.73
C ILE A 59 -8.15 4.76 7.24
N PHE A 60 -7.41 5.81 6.87
CA PHE A 60 -7.19 6.17 5.47
C PHE A 60 -6.45 5.06 4.71
N LEU A 61 -5.35 4.56 5.27
CA LEU A 61 -4.58 3.45 4.68
C LEU A 61 -5.45 2.20 4.47
N TYR A 62 -6.28 1.85 5.45
CA TYR A 62 -7.13 0.66 5.40
C TYR A 62 -8.31 0.84 4.42
N LYS A 63 -9.06 1.95 4.53
CA LYS A 63 -10.33 2.14 3.79
C LYS A 63 -10.17 2.74 2.39
N LYS A 64 -9.11 3.51 2.14
CA LYS A 64 -8.88 4.18 0.83
C LYS A 64 -7.79 3.50 0.02
N LEU A 65 -6.72 3.04 0.68
CA LEU A 65 -5.57 2.43 0.02
C LEU A 65 -5.54 0.90 0.12
N PHE A 66 -6.52 0.31 0.82
CA PHE A 66 -6.65 -1.14 1.01
C PHE A 66 -5.39 -1.80 1.59
N ILE A 67 -4.69 -1.08 2.49
CA ILE A 67 -3.64 -1.66 3.32
C ILE A 67 -4.32 -2.40 4.47
N ILE A 68 -4.77 -3.62 4.18
CA ILE A 68 -5.62 -4.42 5.09
C ILE A 68 -4.81 -5.13 6.17
N ASP A 69 -3.49 -5.01 6.13
CA ASP A 69 -2.53 -5.59 7.07
C ASP A 69 -1.28 -4.71 7.09
N VAL A 70 -0.73 -4.42 8.27
CA VAL A 70 0.48 -3.59 8.41
C VAL A 70 1.67 -4.10 7.58
N ARG A 71 1.75 -5.41 7.30
CA ARG A 71 2.80 -6.02 6.47
C ARG A 71 2.76 -5.54 5.02
N LEU A 72 1.61 -5.04 4.55
CA LEU A 72 1.44 -4.49 3.21
C LEU A 72 1.95 -3.04 3.10
N LEU A 73 2.17 -2.34 4.21
CA LEU A 73 2.71 -0.98 4.17
C LEU A 73 4.10 -0.98 3.51
N PRO A 74 4.27 -0.29 2.36
CA PRO A 74 5.54 -0.30 1.63
C PRO A 74 6.68 0.29 2.45
N TYR A 75 6.44 1.47 3.04
CA TYR A 75 7.40 2.18 3.89
C TYR A 75 6.77 2.60 5.23
N PRO A 76 7.44 2.38 6.37
CA PRO A 76 7.03 2.97 7.65
C PRO A 76 6.89 4.50 7.59
N SER A 77 7.76 5.18 6.84
CA SER A 77 7.72 6.62 6.62
C SER A 77 6.42 7.13 6.00
N GLN A 78 5.70 6.29 5.24
CA GLN A 78 4.38 6.68 4.71
C GLN A 78 3.36 6.85 5.84
N LEU A 79 3.37 5.98 6.86
CA LEU A 79 2.48 6.16 8.02
C LEU A 79 2.84 7.43 8.80
N ILE A 80 4.14 7.70 8.98
CA ILE A 80 4.62 8.90 9.66
C ILE A 80 4.15 10.17 8.94
N PHE A 81 4.35 10.23 7.62
CA PHE A 81 3.91 11.37 6.80
C PHE A 81 2.39 11.51 6.81
N ILE A 82 1.63 10.44 6.57
CA ILE A 82 0.16 10.51 6.54
C ILE A 82 -0.40 10.86 7.93
N SER A 83 0.21 10.40 9.02
CA SER A 83 -0.17 10.83 10.38
C SER A 83 0.01 12.34 10.53
N GLU A 84 1.13 12.90 10.07
CA GLU A 84 1.37 14.33 10.08
C GLU A 84 0.38 15.10 9.20
N TYR A 85 0.00 14.53 8.06
CA TYR A 85 -1.04 15.08 7.19
C TYR A 85 -2.35 15.29 7.97
N PHE A 86 -2.82 14.28 8.70
CA PHE A 86 -4.05 14.37 9.50
C PHE A 86 -3.90 15.19 10.79
N ARG A 87 -2.69 15.59 11.16
CA ARG A 87 -2.45 16.59 12.22
C ARG A 87 -2.63 18.00 11.68
N LEU A 88 -2.03 18.28 10.52
CA LEU A 88 -2.07 19.60 9.87
C LEU A 88 -3.40 19.87 9.14
N ASN A 89 -4.06 18.82 8.67
CA ASN A 89 -5.34 18.87 7.98
C ASN A 89 -6.27 17.77 8.54
N PRO A 90 -6.97 18.04 9.66
CA PRO A 90 -7.71 17.00 10.38
C PRO A 90 -8.95 16.50 9.61
N GLU A 91 -9.57 17.33 8.78
CA GLU A 91 -10.80 17.00 8.05
C GLU A 91 -10.63 17.30 6.54
N PRO A 92 -9.80 16.51 5.83
CA PRO A 92 -9.53 16.75 4.43
C PRO A 92 -10.76 16.50 3.55
N THR A 93 -10.88 17.28 2.48
CA THR A 93 -11.93 17.10 1.47
C THR A 93 -11.72 15.81 0.66
N SER A 94 -12.75 15.37 -0.06
CA SER A 94 -12.64 14.23 -0.99
C SER A 94 -11.54 14.41 -2.03
N GLN A 95 -11.36 15.63 -2.55
CA GLN A 95 -10.30 15.96 -3.50
C GLN A 95 -8.91 15.84 -2.86
N GLN A 96 -8.76 16.34 -1.62
CA GLN A 96 -7.51 16.23 -0.87
C GLN A 96 -7.16 14.77 -0.55
N HIS A 97 -8.15 13.94 -0.22
CA HIS A 97 -7.96 12.50 -0.08
C HIS A 97 -7.45 11.84 -1.37
N GLN A 98 -8.00 12.22 -2.53
CA GLN A 98 -7.56 11.69 -3.82
C GLN A 98 -6.11 12.09 -4.12
N THR A 99 -5.73 13.34 -3.84
CA THR A 99 -4.35 13.78 -4.03
C THR A 99 -3.39 13.07 -3.06
N LEU A 100 -3.81 12.81 -1.82
CA LEU A 100 -3.03 12.03 -0.86
C LEU A 100 -2.89 10.55 -1.28
N GLU A 101 -3.91 9.96 -1.91
CA GLU A 101 -3.82 8.63 -2.52
C GLU A 101 -2.79 8.63 -3.66
N ASN A 102 -2.81 9.63 -4.54
CA ASN A 102 -1.82 9.77 -5.61
C ASN A 102 -0.41 9.90 -5.02
N TRP A 103 -0.21 10.71 -3.98
CA TRP A 103 1.06 10.82 -3.27
C TRP A 103 1.54 9.46 -2.75
N PHE A 104 0.65 8.68 -2.12
CA PHE A 104 0.98 7.35 -1.62
C PHE A 104 1.45 6.42 -2.75
N TRP A 105 0.73 6.38 -3.86
CA TRP A 105 1.10 5.52 -5.00
C TRP A 105 2.40 5.97 -5.66
N ILE A 106 2.59 7.28 -5.86
CA ILE A 106 3.82 7.82 -6.45
C ILE A 106 5.01 7.45 -5.58
N THR A 107 4.95 7.71 -4.27
CA THR A 107 6.05 7.40 -3.35
C THR A 107 6.32 5.90 -3.21
N SER A 108 5.28 5.07 -3.35
CA SER A 108 5.38 3.61 -3.32
C SER A 108 6.13 3.04 -4.53
N TYR A 109 5.80 3.51 -5.73
CA TYR A 109 6.36 2.98 -6.98
C TYR A 109 7.73 3.55 -7.35
N SER A 110 8.08 4.73 -6.84
CA SER A 110 9.28 5.48 -7.27
C SER A 110 10.53 5.24 -6.42
N ASN A 111 10.53 4.29 -5.48
CA ASN A 111 11.61 4.12 -4.50
C ASN A 111 11.91 5.40 -3.68
N TYR A 112 10.92 6.29 -3.55
CA TYR A 112 11.05 7.66 -3.07
C TYR A 112 11.92 7.83 -1.81
N PHE A 113 11.63 7.06 -0.77
CA PHE A 113 12.32 7.16 0.52
C PHE A 113 13.74 6.57 0.52
N THR A 114 14.12 5.84 -0.53
CA THR A 114 15.46 5.26 -0.69
C THR A 114 16.33 6.01 -1.69
N LEU A 115 15.75 6.85 -2.53
CA LEU A 115 16.48 7.68 -3.50
C LEU A 115 17.14 8.91 -2.86
N TYR A 116 16.63 9.35 -1.71
CA TYR A 116 17.01 10.63 -1.11
C TYR A 116 17.97 10.48 0.05
N SER A 117 19.01 11.31 0.04
CA SER A 117 19.87 11.57 1.20
C SER A 117 19.06 12.18 2.36
N LEU A 118 19.62 12.17 3.58
CA LEU A 118 18.94 12.72 4.76
C LEU A 118 18.51 14.19 4.58
N SER A 119 19.35 15.04 3.97
CA SER A 119 19.01 16.44 3.71
C SER A 119 17.85 16.57 2.72
N GLN A 120 17.80 15.72 1.69
CA GLN A 120 16.70 15.67 0.73
C GLN A 120 15.42 15.11 1.37
N GLN A 121 15.52 14.15 2.29
CA GLN A 121 14.36 13.65 3.05
C GLN A 121 13.76 14.75 3.94
N ARG A 122 14.58 15.61 4.56
CA ARG A 122 14.09 16.80 5.28
C ARG A 122 13.31 17.72 4.35
N ARG A 123 13.85 17.98 3.15
CA ARG A 123 13.17 18.83 2.17
C ARG A 123 11.86 18.20 1.68
N ALA A 124 11.85 16.89 1.46
CA ALA A 124 10.66 16.13 1.11
C ALA A 124 9.57 16.21 2.19
N TYR A 125 9.95 16.14 3.46
CA TYR A 125 9.03 16.31 4.57
C TYR A 125 8.45 17.72 4.64
N GLN A 126 9.27 18.75 4.46
CA GLN A 126 8.81 20.14 4.44
C GLN A 126 7.78 20.37 3.32
N VAL A 127 8.09 19.90 2.10
CA VAL A 127 7.16 19.95 0.95
C VAL A 127 5.87 19.19 1.26
N PHE A 128 5.96 18.05 1.94
CA PHE A 128 4.78 17.29 2.33
C PHE A 128 3.93 18.02 3.39
N CYS A 129 4.55 18.71 4.35
CA CYS A 129 3.84 19.54 5.33
C CYS A 129 3.15 20.74 4.66
N GLU A 130 3.82 21.38 3.69
CA GLU A 130 3.21 22.43 2.87
C GLU A 130 1.99 21.88 2.11
N PHE A 131 2.07 20.67 1.56
CA PHE A 131 0.94 19.99 0.93
C PHE A 131 -0.21 19.73 1.90
N ALA A 132 0.07 19.23 3.10
CA ALA A 132 -0.95 19.03 4.12
C ALA A 132 -1.68 20.34 4.47
N GLN A 133 -0.95 21.47 4.48
CA GLN A 133 -1.51 22.81 4.72
C GLN A 133 -2.17 23.44 3.48
N GLY A 134 -2.22 22.75 2.34
CA GLY A 134 -2.77 23.27 1.08
C GLY A 134 -1.88 24.27 0.33
N LYS A 135 -0.59 24.36 0.69
CA LYS A 135 0.40 25.28 0.10
C LYS A 135 1.24 24.64 -1.01
N HIS A 136 1.23 23.32 -1.11
CA HIS A 136 1.87 22.57 -2.20
C HIS A 136 0.82 21.66 -2.88
N PRO A 137 0.84 21.49 -4.21
CA PRO A 137 -0.24 20.78 -4.91
C PRO A 137 -0.34 19.29 -4.59
N ASP A 138 0.79 18.57 -4.44
CA ASP A 138 0.79 17.09 -4.39
C ASP A 138 1.73 16.47 -3.35
N GLY A 139 2.45 17.28 -2.56
CA GLY A 139 3.43 16.83 -1.57
C GLY A 139 4.64 16.07 -2.13
N ILE A 140 4.89 16.10 -3.45
CA ILE A 140 6.00 15.39 -4.08
C ILE A 140 7.21 16.31 -4.22
N TYR A 141 8.27 16.01 -3.48
CA TYR A 141 9.56 16.65 -3.68
C TYR A 141 10.33 15.95 -4.80
N LYS A 142 10.90 16.76 -5.70
CA LYS A 142 11.85 16.33 -6.73
C LYS A 142 13.10 17.20 -6.66
N VAL A 143 14.26 16.56 -6.66
CA VAL A 143 15.56 17.27 -6.72
C VAL A 143 15.71 17.99 -8.05
N ASN A 144 15.34 17.32 -9.14
CA ASN A 144 15.27 17.89 -10.48
C ASN A 144 13.82 17.77 -10.98
N ARG A 145 13.20 18.91 -11.31
CA ARG A 145 11.79 18.98 -11.75
C ARG A 145 11.56 18.21 -13.06
N ASP A 146 12.58 18.12 -13.91
CA ASP A 146 12.51 17.50 -15.24
C ASP A 146 12.72 15.99 -15.20
N THR A 147 13.14 15.43 -14.05
CA THR A 147 13.35 13.99 -13.91
C THR A 147 12.05 13.29 -13.55
N ASN A 148 11.61 12.39 -14.43
CA ASN A 148 10.50 11.50 -14.15
C ASN A 148 10.95 10.36 -13.25
N PHE A 149 10.09 10.00 -12.28
CA PHE A 149 10.31 8.79 -11.50
C PHE A 149 10.19 7.56 -12.39
N ILE A 150 10.95 6.53 -12.04
CA ILE A 150 10.95 5.23 -12.72
C ILE A 150 10.62 4.17 -11.67
N THR A 151 9.83 3.17 -12.03
CA THR A 151 9.57 2.04 -11.14
C THR A 151 10.81 1.19 -10.94
N ALA A 152 10.94 0.53 -9.78
CA ALA A 152 11.85 -0.60 -9.71
C ALA A 152 11.38 -1.75 -10.64
N LYS A 153 12.33 -2.57 -11.09
CA LYS A 153 12.07 -3.78 -11.89
C LYS A 153 10.94 -4.62 -11.32
N TYR A 154 10.18 -5.24 -12.23
CA TYR A 154 9.12 -6.17 -11.84
C TYR A 154 9.67 -7.29 -10.95
N PRO A 155 9.02 -7.60 -9.81
CA PRO A 155 9.58 -8.54 -8.85
C PRO A 155 9.47 -9.98 -9.35
N ASN A 156 10.56 -10.75 -9.22
CA ASN A 156 10.57 -12.18 -9.53
C ASN A 156 9.74 -13.03 -8.54
N LYS A 157 9.49 -12.52 -7.33
CA LYS A 157 8.73 -13.22 -6.28
C LYS A 157 7.83 -12.25 -5.52
N LEU A 158 6.61 -12.70 -5.21
CA LEU A 158 5.70 -11.97 -4.31
C LEU A 158 6.05 -12.26 -2.84
N SER A 159 6.11 -11.23 -2.01
CA SER A 159 6.40 -11.35 -0.57
C SER A 159 6.08 -10.08 0.20
N PHE A 160 5.94 -10.18 1.52
CA PHE A 160 5.76 -9.05 2.43
C PHE A 160 7.06 -8.37 2.90
N LYS A 161 8.21 -8.65 2.28
CA LYS A 161 9.52 -8.16 2.76
C LYS A 161 10.02 -6.92 2.02
N GLY A 162 9.82 -6.86 0.70
CA GLY A 162 10.28 -5.75 -0.14
C GLY A 162 9.17 -4.76 -0.46
N VAL A 163 9.54 -3.50 -0.67
CA VAL A 163 8.61 -2.44 -1.12
C VAL A 163 7.92 -2.88 -2.41
N ARG A 164 8.69 -3.22 -3.44
CA ARG A 164 8.15 -3.50 -4.78
C ARG A 164 7.14 -4.66 -4.80
N PRO A 165 7.42 -5.83 -4.18
CA PRO A 165 6.42 -6.89 -4.01
C PRO A 165 5.16 -6.47 -3.23
N LYS A 166 5.29 -5.70 -2.13
CA LYS A 166 4.12 -5.21 -1.36
C LYS A 166 3.24 -4.30 -2.20
N VAL A 167 3.87 -3.39 -2.96
CA VAL A 167 3.15 -2.46 -3.84
C VAL A 167 2.40 -3.21 -4.94
N LEU A 168 2.98 -4.28 -5.47
CA LEU A 168 2.29 -5.17 -6.42
C LEU A 168 1.10 -5.91 -5.77
N GLN A 169 1.25 -6.39 -4.52
CA GLN A 169 0.12 -6.97 -3.78
C GLN A 169 -1.00 -5.95 -3.54
N LEU A 170 -0.65 -4.70 -3.18
CA LEU A 170 -1.62 -3.62 -3.02
C LEU A 170 -2.34 -3.28 -4.33
N PHE A 171 -1.63 -3.29 -5.45
CA PHE A 171 -2.23 -3.14 -6.77
C PHE A 171 -3.26 -4.26 -7.05
N TYR A 172 -2.96 -5.50 -6.67
CA TYR A 172 -3.93 -6.60 -6.81
C TYR A 172 -5.15 -6.40 -5.92
N LEU A 173 -4.94 -6.05 -4.65
CA LEU A 173 -6.02 -5.78 -3.71
C LEU A 173 -6.91 -4.62 -4.17
N LYS A 174 -6.32 -3.57 -4.76
CA LYS A 174 -7.09 -2.48 -5.35
C LYS A 174 -8.07 -3.00 -6.38
N SER A 175 -7.65 -3.83 -7.34
CA SER A 175 -8.57 -4.41 -8.33
C SER A 175 -9.68 -5.29 -7.73
N ILE A 176 -9.40 -5.98 -6.62
CA ILE A 176 -10.36 -6.87 -5.95
C ILE A 176 -11.40 -6.08 -5.15
N ILE A 177 -10.95 -5.09 -4.39
CA ILE A 177 -11.74 -4.36 -3.40
C ILE A 177 -12.35 -3.08 -3.99
N GLU A 178 -11.82 -2.53 -5.08
CA GLU A 178 -12.33 -1.30 -5.68
C GLU A 178 -13.83 -1.43 -5.97
N ASN A 179 -14.60 -0.47 -5.45
CA ASN A 179 -16.07 -0.41 -5.43
C ASN A 179 -16.80 -1.36 -4.46
N ASN A 180 -16.07 -2.07 -3.60
CA ASN A 180 -16.62 -2.87 -2.51
C ASN A 180 -16.30 -2.24 -1.15
N ASN A 181 -17.14 -2.50 -0.16
CA ASN A 181 -16.84 -2.15 1.23
C ASN A 181 -15.89 -3.17 1.83
N ILE A 182 -14.83 -2.69 2.48
CA ILE A 182 -13.93 -3.53 3.26
C ILE A 182 -14.46 -3.69 4.69
N GLN A 183 -14.59 -4.93 5.14
CA GLN A 183 -14.97 -5.23 6.54
C GLN A 183 -13.83 -4.97 7.51
N GLU A 184 -14.13 -4.84 8.80
CA GLU A 184 -13.10 -4.80 9.83
C GLU A 184 -12.38 -6.15 9.92
N ARG A 185 -11.08 -6.12 10.24
CA ARG A 185 -10.21 -7.30 10.36
C ARG A 185 -10.11 -8.14 9.08
N GLU A 186 -10.32 -7.54 7.92
CA GLU A 186 -10.14 -8.20 6.62
C GLU A 186 -8.70 -8.68 6.46
N GLY A 187 -8.52 -9.98 6.31
CA GLY A 187 -7.24 -10.62 6.11
C GLY A 187 -6.87 -10.80 4.64
N ILE A 188 -5.57 -10.72 4.35
CA ILE A 188 -5.00 -11.11 3.05
C ILE A 188 -4.61 -12.60 3.07
N LYS A 189 -4.85 -13.29 1.96
CA LYS A 189 -4.32 -14.64 1.69
C LYS A 189 -3.61 -14.69 0.34
N GLU A 190 -2.43 -15.30 0.34
CA GLU A 190 -1.70 -15.65 -0.88
C GLU A 190 -1.89 -17.14 -1.15
N ILE A 191 -2.47 -17.48 -2.30
CA ILE A 191 -2.71 -18.86 -2.71
C ILE A 191 -1.92 -19.15 -3.98
N LEU A 192 -1.10 -20.21 -3.97
CA LEU A 192 -0.42 -20.67 -5.17
C LEU A 192 -1.42 -21.32 -6.11
N ILE A 193 -1.46 -20.88 -7.36
CA ILE A 193 -2.29 -21.48 -8.40
C ILE A 193 -1.80 -22.90 -8.68
N PHE A 194 -0.50 -23.04 -8.89
CA PHE A 194 0.19 -24.32 -9.07
C PHE A 194 1.23 -24.53 -7.96
N PRO A 195 0.96 -25.39 -6.96
CA PRO A 195 1.83 -25.56 -5.79
C PRO A 195 3.25 -26.07 -6.09
N LYS A 196 3.44 -26.75 -7.22
CA LYS A 196 4.75 -27.28 -7.66
C LYS A 196 5.64 -26.23 -8.35
N LYS A 197 5.12 -25.02 -8.61
CA LYS A 197 5.84 -23.91 -9.24
C LYS A 197 6.30 -22.90 -8.20
N ASP A 198 7.16 -21.99 -8.61
CA ASP A 198 7.71 -20.96 -7.73
C ASP A 198 6.66 -19.92 -7.29
N ARG A 199 7.11 -18.96 -6.49
CA ARG A 199 6.31 -17.83 -6.00
C ARG A 199 6.34 -16.63 -6.94
N ALA A 200 6.49 -16.83 -8.25
CA ALA A 200 6.35 -15.75 -9.22
C ALA A 200 4.97 -15.07 -9.06
N PRO A 201 4.86 -13.75 -9.25
CA PRO A 201 3.58 -13.05 -9.09
C PRO A 201 2.43 -13.66 -9.90
N ALA A 202 2.72 -14.13 -11.12
CA ALA A 202 1.75 -14.79 -11.99
C ALA A 202 1.24 -16.15 -11.46
N ASN A 203 1.94 -16.80 -10.53
CA ASN A 203 1.50 -18.03 -9.89
C ASN A 203 0.80 -17.81 -8.54
N ILE A 204 0.63 -16.55 -8.11
CA ILE A 204 0.00 -16.24 -6.82
C ILE A 204 -1.32 -15.51 -7.05
N LEU A 205 -2.38 -16.01 -6.42
CA LEU A 205 -3.63 -15.29 -6.22
C LEU A 205 -3.58 -14.61 -4.87
N VAL A 206 -3.79 -13.30 -4.88
CA VAL A 206 -4.06 -12.52 -3.67
C VAL A 206 -5.57 -12.49 -3.49
N ARG A 207 -6.05 -12.89 -2.32
CA ARG A 207 -7.48 -12.96 -1.99
C ARG A 207 -7.73 -12.39 -0.60
N ILE A 208 -8.96 -11.97 -0.33
CA ILE A 208 -9.37 -11.41 0.97
C ILE A 208 -10.22 -12.42 1.77
N SER A 209 -10.25 -12.29 3.10
CA SER A 209 -10.94 -13.27 3.96
C SER A 209 -12.44 -13.38 3.69
N SER A 210 -13.12 -12.26 3.41
CA SER A 210 -14.55 -12.19 3.10
C SER A 210 -14.94 -13.09 1.92
N GLU A 211 -14.07 -13.23 0.91
CA GLU A 211 -14.33 -14.12 -0.24
C GLU A 211 -14.48 -15.60 0.12
N PHE A 212 -14.08 -16.00 1.33
CA PHE A 212 -14.18 -17.39 1.82
C PHE A 212 -15.27 -17.59 2.86
N GLU A 213 -15.88 -16.52 3.35
CA GLU A 213 -16.98 -16.59 4.32
C GLU A 213 -18.26 -17.04 3.63
N GLU A 214 -18.51 -16.52 2.42
CA GLU A 214 -19.68 -16.87 1.61
C GLU A 214 -19.61 -18.30 1.04
N ASP A 215 -18.41 -18.77 0.66
CA ASP A 215 -18.23 -20.11 0.12
C ASP A 215 -16.85 -20.69 0.50
N LYS A 216 -16.84 -21.54 1.51
CA LYS A 216 -15.63 -22.23 1.98
C LYS A 216 -15.00 -23.13 0.91
N GLN A 217 -15.77 -23.59 -0.09
CA GLN A 217 -15.25 -24.45 -1.16
C GLN A 217 -14.36 -23.66 -2.14
N LYS A 218 -14.58 -22.34 -2.30
CA LYS A 218 -13.71 -21.45 -3.08
C LYS A 218 -12.31 -21.29 -2.48
N LYS A 219 -12.02 -21.83 -1.29
CA LYS A 219 -10.64 -21.97 -0.79
C LYS A 219 -9.77 -22.82 -1.72
N GLN A 220 -10.37 -23.73 -2.49
CA GLN A 220 -9.68 -24.50 -3.50
C GLN A 220 -9.53 -23.66 -4.76
N VAL A 221 -8.29 -23.48 -5.23
CA VAL A 221 -7.97 -22.73 -6.46
C VAL A 221 -8.79 -23.23 -7.64
N LYS A 222 -8.84 -24.56 -7.83
CA LYS A 222 -9.58 -25.18 -8.93
C LYS A 222 -11.03 -24.73 -8.95
N LYS A 223 -11.74 -24.86 -7.83
CA LYS A 223 -13.13 -24.41 -7.71
C LYS A 223 -13.27 -22.92 -7.96
N PHE A 224 -12.38 -22.11 -7.39
CA PHE A 224 -12.41 -20.66 -7.62
C PHE A 224 -12.30 -20.31 -9.11
N ILE A 225 -11.36 -20.92 -9.84
CA ILE A 225 -11.16 -20.64 -11.28
C ILE A 225 -12.33 -21.18 -12.13
N GLU A 226 -12.84 -22.37 -11.81
CA GLU A 226 -13.85 -23.04 -12.63
C GLU A 226 -15.29 -22.56 -12.37
N SER A 227 -15.60 -22.06 -11.17
CA SER A 227 -16.97 -21.75 -10.76
C SER A 227 -17.27 -20.27 -10.54
N SER A 228 -16.25 -19.40 -10.59
CA SER A 228 -16.47 -17.95 -10.45
C SER A 228 -16.87 -17.35 -11.78
N SER A 229 -17.67 -16.28 -11.74
CA SER A 229 -17.98 -15.52 -12.96
C SER A 229 -16.73 -14.84 -13.52
N ILE A 230 -16.75 -14.54 -14.81
CA ILE A 230 -15.61 -13.89 -15.47
C ILE A 230 -15.32 -12.49 -14.90
N GLU A 231 -16.33 -11.77 -14.41
CA GLU A 231 -16.17 -10.47 -13.76
C GLU A 231 -15.35 -10.59 -12.47
N ILE A 232 -15.61 -11.62 -11.66
CA ILE A 232 -14.82 -11.90 -10.44
C ILE A 232 -13.39 -12.28 -10.83
N LEU A 233 -13.22 -13.18 -11.80
CA LEU A 233 -11.90 -13.62 -12.25
C LEU A 233 -11.06 -12.47 -12.82
N ASN A 234 -11.68 -11.56 -13.58
CA ASN A 234 -11.03 -10.36 -14.10
C ASN A 234 -10.49 -9.47 -12.98
N LYS A 235 -11.20 -9.32 -11.86
CA LYS A 235 -10.69 -8.58 -10.68
C LYS A 235 -9.43 -9.21 -10.09
N HIS A 236 -9.24 -10.51 -10.27
CA HIS A 236 -8.06 -11.29 -9.86
C HIS A 236 -7.03 -11.48 -10.98
N PHE A 237 -7.17 -10.74 -12.08
CA PHE A 237 -6.33 -10.79 -13.27
C PHE A 237 -6.27 -12.18 -13.91
N ILE A 238 -7.41 -12.87 -13.96
CA ILE A 238 -7.60 -14.11 -14.71
C ILE A 238 -8.62 -13.84 -15.82
N THR A 239 -8.19 -14.01 -17.07
CA THR A 239 -9.05 -13.83 -18.25
C THR A 239 -9.68 -15.15 -18.68
N GLU A 240 -10.68 -15.08 -19.57
CA GLU A 240 -11.35 -16.27 -20.12
C GLU A 240 -10.37 -17.20 -20.86
N GLU A 241 -9.43 -16.64 -21.61
CA GLU A 241 -8.35 -17.39 -22.25
C GLU A 241 -7.53 -18.19 -21.21
N MET A 242 -7.20 -17.57 -20.07
CA MET A 242 -6.47 -18.24 -19.00
C MET A 242 -7.29 -19.36 -18.36
N VAL A 243 -8.60 -19.19 -18.20
CA VAL A 243 -9.48 -20.27 -17.73
C VAL A 243 -9.40 -21.46 -18.69
N GLY A 244 -9.46 -21.23 -20.01
CA GLY A 244 -9.31 -22.28 -21.01
C GLY A 244 -7.95 -22.99 -20.95
N LEU A 245 -6.85 -22.24 -20.74
CA LEU A 245 -5.52 -22.81 -20.54
C LEU A 245 -5.43 -23.66 -19.27
N TYR A 246 -6.07 -23.21 -18.18
CA TYR A 246 -6.13 -23.93 -16.90
C TYR A 246 -6.87 -25.26 -17.04
N GLN A 247 -8.03 -25.26 -17.73
CA GLN A 247 -8.84 -26.47 -17.96
C GLN A 247 -8.16 -27.51 -18.85
N GLN A 248 -7.25 -27.07 -19.73
CA GLN A 248 -6.45 -27.94 -20.60
C GLN A 248 -5.12 -28.38 -19.96
N ASP A 249 -4.91 -28.12 -18.67
CA ASP A 249 -3.66 -28.38 -17.94
C ASP A 249 -2.40 -27.73 -18.58
N LYS A 250 -2.59 -26.65 -19.36
CA LYS A 250 -1.50 -25.89 -20.01
C LYS A 250 -0.89 -24.86 -19.06
N ASN A 251 -0.37 -25.36 -17.93
CA ASN A 251 0.05 -24.55 -16.77
C ASN A 251 1.13 -23.52 -17.11
N ASP A 252 2.11 -23.86 -17.95
CA ASP A 252 3.17 -22.91 -18.36
C ASP A 252 2.62 -21.77 -19.21
N ASN A 253 1.69 -22.07 -20.11
CA ASN A 253 1.04 -21.06 -20.93
C ASN A 253 0.15 -20.15 -20.08
N PHE A 254 -0.57 -20.71 -19.11
CA PHE A 254 -1.34 -19.94 -18.13
C PHE A 254 -0.44 -18.92 -17.42
N ILE A 255 0.68 -19.38 -16.83
CA ILE A 255 1.58 -18.52 -16.06
C ILE A 255 2.16 -17.41 -16.95
N LYS A 256 2.62 -17.77 -18.14
CA LYS A 256 3.15 -16.80 -19.11
C LYS A 256 2.11 -15.73 -19.46
N LYS A 257 0.88 -16.14 -19.81
CA LYS A 257 -0.18 -15.18 -20.15
C LYS A 257 -0.60 -14.32 -18.98
N ARG A 258 -0.70 -14.88 -17.79
CA ARG A 258 -1.02 -14.10 -16.59
C ARG A 258 0.08 -13.10 -16.27
N GLU A 259 1.35 -13.45 -16.46
CA GLU A 259 2.46 -12.52 -16.26
C GLU A 259 2.43 -11.33 -17.23
N GLU A 260 2.26 -11.60 -18.52
CA GLU A 260 2.13 -10.57 -19.57
C GLU A 260 0.96 -9.63 -19.25
N TYR A 261 -0.19 -10.19 -18.88
CA TYR A 261 -1.38 -9.41 -18.54
C TYR A 261 -1.19 -8.54 -17.28
N LEU A 262 -0.61 -9.12 -16.21
CA LEU A 262 -0.32 -8.40 -14.97
C LEU A 262 0.63 -7.23 -15.21
N LYS A 263 1.73 -7.45 -15.93
CA LYS A 263 2.68 -6.39 -16.30
C LYS A 263 2.03 -5.30 -17.13
N SER A 264 1.17 -5.65 -18.09
CA SER A 264 0.41 -4.68 -18.88
C SER A 264 -0.47 -3.80 -18.00
N LYS A 265 -1.28 -4.41 -17.13
CA LYS A 265 -2.20 -3.67 -16.24
C LYS A 265 -1.49 -2.81 -15.21
N GLU A 266 -0.39 -3.31 -14.66
CA GLU A 266 0.42 -2.50 -13.77
C GLU A 266 1.09 -1.33 -14.51
N SER A 267 1.63 -1.55 -15.72
CA SER A 267 2.19 -0.49 -16.56
C SER A 267 1.15 0.59 -16.87
N GLU A 268 -0.08 0.21 -17.24
CA GLU A 268 -1.20 1.14 -17.44
C GLU A 268 -1.43 2.02 -16.20
N PHE A 269 -1.51 1.39 -15.01
CA PHE A 269 -1.71 2.09 -13.75
C PHE A 269 -0.56 3.06 -13.41
N VAL A 270 0.68 2.59 -13.51
CA VAL A 270 1.89 3.37 -13.19
C VAL A 270 2.03 4.58 -14.10
N LYS A 271 1.77 4.41 -15.41
CA LYS A 271 1.83 5.52 -16.38
C LYS A 271 0.75 6.56 -16.09
N LYS A 272 -0.45 6.14 -15.68
CA LYS A 272 -1.55 7.05 -15.32
C LYS A 272 -1.20 7.97 -14.14
N ILE A 273 -0.38 7.49 -13.19
CA ILE A 273 0.10 8.30 -12.05
C ILE A 273 1.41 9.05 -12.35
N GLY A 274 1.83 9.12 -13.62
CA GLY A 274 2.97 9.94 -14.06
C GLY A 274 4.34 9.34 -13.80
N ILE A 275 4.43 8.02 -13.60
CA ILE A 275 5.70 7.30 -13.41
C ILE A 275 6.06 6.54 -14.68
N LYS A 276 7.35 6.52 -15.05
CA LYS A 276 7.86 5.68 -16.13
C LYS A 276 7.98 4.23 -15.64
N TYR A 277 7.38 3.31 -16.38
CA TYR A 277 7.46 1.88 -16.09
C TYR A 277 8.78 1.30 -16.61
N ASP A 278 9.54 0.67 -15.73
CA ASP A 278 10.74 -0.12 -16.08
C ASP A 278 10.30 -1.50 -16.55
N MET A 279 10.59 -1.83 -17.81
CA MET A 279 10.14 -3.08 -18.45
C MET A 279 10.90 -4.31 -17.94
#